data_AF-A0A523MW77-F1
#
_entry.id   AF-A0A523MW77-F1
#
_cell.length_a   1.000
_cell.length_b   1.000
_cell.length_c   1.000
_cell.angle_alpha   90.00
_cell.angle_beta   90.00
_cell.angle_gamma   90.00
#
_symmetry.space_group_name_H-M   'P 1'
#
loop_
_entity.id
_entity.type
_entity.pdbx_description
1 polymer ?
#
loop_
_entity_poly.entity_id
_entity_poly.type
_entity_poly.pdbx_seq_one_letter_code
_entity_poly.pdbx_strand_id
1 'polypeptide(L)' 'MRFKVILALVNDDYQDEVIEAAKKAGATGVTILNARGEGVHDQKSFLGLNMETLKDMLLFLVEDFNSNQIM' A
#
# COMPACT_ATOMS: atom_id res chain seq x y z
N MET A 1 12.73 -6.69 -21.25
CA MET A 1 12.56 -6.76 -19.78
C MET A 1 11.18 -6.24 -19.44
N ARG A 2 10.39 -6.98 -18.66
CA ARG A 2 9.03 -6.59 -18.28
C ARG A 2 9.00 -6.26 -16.80
N PHE A 3 8.42 -5.12 -16.47
CA PHE A 3 8.25 -4.66 -15.09
C PHE A 3 6.77 -4.59 -14.77
N LYS A 4 6.47 -4.70 -13.48
CA LYS A 4 5.15 -4.50 -12.90
C LYS A 4 5.25 -3.45 -11.81
N VAL A 5 4.12 -2.79 -11.58
CA VAL A 5 3.95 -1.89 -10.43
C VAL A 5 2.99 -2.59 -9.48
N ILE A 6 3.42 -2.79 -8.24
CA ILE A 6 2.57 -3.24 -7.14
C ILE A 6 2.16 -2.00 -6.35
N LEU A 7 0.86 -1.84 -6.15
CA LEU A 7 0.26 -0.77 -5.36
C LEU A 7 -0.38 -1.39 -4.12
N ALA A 8 0.05 -0.96 -2.94
CA ALA A 8 -0.54 -1.38 -1.66
C ALA A 8 -1.03 -0.15 -0.90
N LEU A 9 -2.32 -0.11 -0.56
CA LEU A 9 -2.85 0.87 0.38
C LEU A 9 -2.86 0.23 1.77
N VAL A 10 -2.14 0.82 2.71
CA VAL A 10 -1.93 0.27 4.05
C VAL A 10 -2.28 1.32 5.10
N ASN A 11 -2.60 0.89 6.33
CA ASN A 11 -2.56 1.84 7.45
C ASN A 11 -1.11 2.22 7.70
N ASP A 12 -0.90 3.44 8.17
CA ASP A 12 0.38 3.95 8.66
C ASP A 12 1.06 2.98 9.63
N ASP A 13 0.30 2.39 10.57
CA ASP A 13 0.79 1.42 11.55
C ASP A 13 1.47 0.18 10.93
N TYR A 14 1.12 -0.18 9.69
CA TYR A 14 1.66 -1.34 8.98
C TYR A 14 2.69 -0.98 7.90
N GLN A 15 2.98 0.30 7.70
CA GLN A 15 3.82 0.77 6.60
C GLN A 15 5.19 0.08 6.59
N ASP A 16 5.91 0.14 7.71
CA ASP A 16 7.28 -0.36 7.81
C ASP A 16 7.33 -1.89 7.69
N GLU A 17 6.35 -2.59 8.26
CA GLU A 17 6.26 -4.06 8.17
C GLU A 17 6.09 -4.51 6.72
N VAL A 18 5.21 -3.84 5.97
CA VAL A 18 4.95 -4.16 4.55
C VAL A 18 6.16 -3.85 3.69
N ILE A 19 6.84 -2.72 3.92
CA ILE A 19 8.06 -2.34 3.19
C ILE A 19 9.17 -3.38 3.43
N GLU A 20 9.40 -3.77 4.68
CA GLU A 20 10.45 -4.73 5.00
C GLU A 20 10.14 -6.15 4.49
N ALA A 21 8.87 -6.57 4.52
CA ALA A 21 8.44 -7.82 3.90
C ALA A 21 8.67 -7.81 2.38
N ALA A 22 8.27 -6.74 1.69
CA ALA A 22 8.47 -6.60 0.25
C ALA A 22 9.96 -6.61 -0.12
N LYS A 23 10.81 -5.90 0.64
CA LYS A 23 12.27 -5.92 0.44
C LYS A 23 12.87 -7.31 0.61
N LYS A 24 12.47 -8.04 1.66
CA LYS A 24 12.90 -9.44 1.88
C LYS A 24 12.48 -10.37 0.74
N ALA A 25 11.34 -10.09 0.11
CA ALA A 25 10.84 -10.83 -1.04
C ALA A 25 11.50 -10.42 -2.38
N GLY A 26 12.34 -9.40 -2.40
CA GLY A 26 13.12 -8.99 -3.58
C GLY A 26 12.76 -7.61 -4.16
N ALA A 27 11.89 -6.83 -3.51
CA ALA A 27 11.70 -5.43 -3.88
C ALA A 27 12.97 -4.61 -3.58
N THR A 28 13.40 -3.79 -4.53
CA THR A 28 14.63 -2.99 -4.40
C THR A 28 14.39 -1.59 -3.83
N GLY A 29 13.15 -1.11 -3.86
CA GLY A 29 12.76 0.20 -3.39
C GLY A 29 11.25 0.38 -3.35
N VAL A 30 10.82 1.49 -2.76
CA VAL A 30 9.41 1.86 -2.60
C VAL A 30 9.28 3.38 -2.71
N THR A 31 8.22 3.84 -3.38
CA THR A 31 7.76 5.22 -3.30
C THR A 31 6.52 5.27 -2.42
N ILE A 32 6.49 6.19 -1.46
CA ILE A 32 5.41 6.34 -0.48
C ILE A 32 4.62 7.61 -0.82
N LEU A 33 3.30 7.48 -0.91
CA LEU A 33 2.38 8.59 -1.18
C LEU A 33 1.31 8.63 -0.08
N ASN A 34 1.03 9.83 0.44
CA ASN A 34 -0.12 10.05 1.31
C ASN A 34 -1.41 9.84 0.50
N ALA A 35 -2.30 8.98 0.99
CA ALA A 35 -3.54 8.63 0.35
C ALA A 35 -4.73 8.75 1.32
N ARG A 36 -5.92 8.86 0.74
CA ARG A 36 -7.20 8.70 1.45
C ARG A 36 -7.96 7.57 0.79
N GLY A 37 -8.50 6.68 1.60
CA GLY A 37 -9.27 5.54 1.12
C GLY A 37 -10.72 5.67 1.57
N GLU A 38 -11.65 5.59 0.61
CA GLU A 38 -13.06 5.37 0.90
C GLU A 38 -13.36 3.89 0.66
N GLY A 39 -13.88 3.20 1.68
CA GLY A 39 -14.23 1.79 1.60
C GLY A 39 -15.55 1.55 0.85
N VAL A 40 -15.82 0.30 0.47
CA VAL A 40 -17.13 -0.12 -0.11
C VAL A 40 -18.28 0.02 0.90
N HIS A 41 -17.95 0.03 2.19
CA HIS A 41 -18.88 0.36 3.26
C HIS A 41 -18.47 1.70 3.85
N ASP A 42 -19.43 2.63 3.92
CA ASP A 42 -19.25 3.91 4.58
C ASP A 42 -18.67 3.68 5.97
N GLN A 43 -17.50 4.28 6.24
CA GLN A 43 -16.98 4.29 7.59
C GLN A 43 -17.99 5.02 8.45
N LYS A 44 -18.49 4.33 9.48
CA LYS A 44 -19.56 4.84 10.35
C LYS A 44 -19.19 6.25 10.82
N SER A 45 -19.96 7.23 10.37
CA SER A 45 -19.84 8.59 10.85
C SER A 45 -20.23 8.64 12.32
N PHE A 46 -19.40 9.26 13.16
CA PHE A 46 -19.79 9.59 14.52
C PHE A 46 -20.36 11.01 14.50
N LEU A 47 -21.58 11.21 15.00
CA LEU A 47 -22.27 12.51 15.06
C LEU A 47 -22.42 13.23 13.70
N GLY A 48 -22.54 12.48 12.59
CA GLY A 48 -22.67 13.06 11.25
C GLY A 48 -21.35 13.58 10.64
N LEU A 49 -20.20 13.20 11.22
CA LEU A 49 -18.87 13.52 10.69
C LEU A 49 -18.33 12.38 9.84
N ASN A 50 -17.90 12.67 8.61
CA ASN A 50 -17.18 11.70 7.80
C ASN A 50 -15.78 11.49 8.39
N MET A 51 -15.48 10.26 8.78
CA MET A 51 -14.13 9.90 9.21
C MET A 51 -13.32 9.53 7.96
N GLU A 52 -12.56 10.49 7.44
CA GLU A 52 -11.57 10.22 6.41
C GLU A 52 -10.38 9.52 7.08
N THR A 53 -10.15 8.23 6.76
CA THR A 53 -8.94 7.55 7.22
C THR A 53 -7.79 7.92 6.29
N LEU A 54 -6.73 8.47 6.87
CA LEU A 54 -5.45 8.57 6.20
C LEU A 54 -4.88 7.16 5.98
N LYS A 55 -4.26 6.96 4.83
CA LYS A 55 -3.61 5.72 4.40
C LYS A 55 -2.31 6.07 3.71
N ASP A 56 -1.36 5.15 3.74
CA ASP A 56 -0.18 5.24 2.89
C ASP A 56 -0.36 4.35 1.66
N MET A 57 -0.05 4.90 0.49
CA MET A 57 0.04 4.15 -0.75
C MET A 57 1.51 3.86 -1.03
N LEU A 58 1.85 2.59 -1.02
CA LEU A 58 3.18 2.07 -1.34
C LEU A 58 3.21 1.63 -2.79
N LEU A 59 4.22 2.11 -3.52
CA LEU A 59 4.43 1.80 -4.93
C LEU A 59 5.78 1.12 -5.11
N PHE A 60 5.74 -0.13 -5.57
CA PHE A 60 6.93 -0.93 -5.85
C PHE A 60 7.05 -1.18 -7.35
N LEU A 61 8.15 -0.73 -7.96
CA LEU A 61 8.52 -1.09 -9.33
C LEU A 61 9.38 -2.36 -9.28
N VAL A 62 8.86 -3.47 -9.80
CA VAL A 62 9.48 -4.79 -9.66
C VAL A 62 9.59 -5.49 -11.01
N GLU A 63 10.56 -6.39 -11.14
CA GLU A 63 10.67 -7.26 -12.31
C GLU A 63 9.52 -8.28 -12.34
N ASP A 64 8.99 -8.56 -13.53
CA ASP A 64 7.79 -9.40 -13.71
C ASP A 64 7.95 -10.79 -13.05
N PHE A 65 9.13 -11.39 -13.13
CA PHE A 65 9.41 -12.73 -12.57
C PHE A 65 9.41 -12.76 -11.04
N ASN A 66 9.68 -11.64 -10.36
CA ASN A 66 9.65 -11.52 -8.89
C ASN A 66 8.30 -11.03 -8.36
N SER A 67 7.44 -10.47 -9.22
CA SER A 67 6.20 -9.82 -8.79
C SER A 67 5.27 -10.71 -7.95
N ASN A 68 5.18 -12.01 -8.26
CA ASN A 68 4.30 -12.94 -7.54
C ASN A 68 4.85 -13.38 -6.18
N GLN A 69 6.17 -13.25 -5.94
CA GLN A 69 6.76 -13.55 -4.64
C GLN A 69 6.58 -12.39 -3.65
N ILE A 70 6.43 -11.17 -4.18
CA ILE A 70 6.29 -9.94 -3.41
C ILE A 70 4.83 -9.68 -3.03
N MET A 71 3.85 -10.13 -3.84
CA MET A 71 2.42 -10.11 -3.51
C MET A 71 2.02 -11.24 -2.58
#